data_AF-A0A3Q7HAN2-F1
#
_entry.id   AF-A0A3Q7HAN2-F1
#
_cell.length_a   1.000
_cell.length_b   1.000
_cell.length_c   1.000
_cell.angle_alpha   90.00
_cell.angle_beta   90.00
_cell.angle_gamma   90.00
#
_symmetry.space_group_name_H-M   'P 1'
#
loop_
_entity.id
_entity.type
_entity.pdbx_description
1 polymer ?
#
loop_
_entity_poly.entity_id
_entity_poly.type
_entity_poly.pdbx_seq_one_letter_code
_entity_poly.pdbx_strand_id
1 'polypeptide(L)'
;MVGPPTVRMHKFYEGGFQSKMSRMKATLIFGKNTEADRVREEHRKVMVANHLDAGGNYYLASKINEAKYTLLGKMNNSGSPF
;
A
#
# COMPACT_ATOMS: atom_id res chain seq x y z
N MET A 1 -10.32 40.35 2.64
CA MET A 1 -11.06 39.09 2.87
C MET A 1 -10.24 37.95 2.30
N VAL A 2 -9.68 37.08 3.14
CA VAL A 2 -8.90 35.91 2.71
C VAL A 2 -9.89 34.76 2.56
N GLY A 3 -10.05 34.21 1.35
CA GLY A 3 -10.96 33.09 1.08
C GLY A 3 -10.54 31.82 1.84
N PRO A 4 -11.48 30.89 2.08
CA PRO A 4 -11.19 29.68 2.86
C PRO A 4 -10.14 28.81 2.13
N PRO A 5 -9.24 28.14 2.86
CA PRO A 5 -8.27 27.24 2.27
C PRO A 5 -9.01 26.10 1.57
N THR A 6 -8.94 26.07 0.24
CA THR A 6 -9.47 24.95 -0.54
C THR A 6 -8.59 23.75 -0.27
N VAL A 7 -9.08 22.83 0.57
CA VAL A 7 -8.47 21.51 0.71
C VAL A 7 -8.51 20.88 -0.68
N ARG A 8 -7.34 20.81 -1.35
CA ARG A 8 -7.20 20.08 -2.61
C ARG A 8 -7.43 18.61 -2.29
N MET A 9 -8.68 18.17 -2.40
CA MET A 9 -9.02 16.76 -2.37
C MET A 9 -8.31 16.11 -3.57
N HIS A 10 -7.32 15.26 -3.28
CA HIS A 10 -6.70 14.46 -4.33
C HIS A 10 -7.79 13.62 -4.99
N LYS A 11 -7.86 13.66 -6.32
CA LYS A 11 -8.76 12.79 -7.09
C LYS A 11 -8.47 11.34 -6.70
N PHE A 12 -9.44 10.67 -6.10
CA PHE A 12 -9.36 9.24 -5.86
C PHE A 12 -9.39 8.50 -7.20
N TYR A 13 -8.67 7.38 -7.29
CA TYR A 13 -8.78 6.51 -8.45
C TYR A 13 -10.16 5.87 -8.45
N GLU A 14 -10.85 5.95 -9.58
CA GLU A 14 -12.16 5.31 -9.76
C GLU A 14 -12.02 3.78 -9.79
N GLY A 15 -13.01 3.10 -9.21
CA GLY A 15 -13.07 1.63 -9.11
C GLY A 15 -12.30 1.05 -7.92
N GLY A 16 -12.40 -0.27 -7.76
CA GLY A 16 -11.74 -1.03 -6.70
C GLY A 16 -10.37 -1.58 -7.08
N PHE A 17 -9.86 -2.48 -6.21
CA PHE A 17 -8.70 -3.29 -6.58
C PHE A 17 -9.07 -4.34 -7.61
N GLN A 18 -8.14 -4.61 -8.52
CA GLN A 18 -8.25 -5.74 -9.44
C GLN A 18 -8.15 -7.06 -8.68
N SER A 19 -8.76 -8.14 -9.20
CA SER A 19 -8.63 -9.48 -8.62
C SER A 19 -7.17 -9.88 -8.43
N LYS A 20 -6.32 -9.57 -9.41
CA LYS A 20 -4.87 -9.75 -9.35
C LYS A 20 -4.19 -8.39 -9.21
N MET A 21 -3.31 -8.24 -8.22
CA MET A 21 -2.50 -7.03 -8.08
C MET A 21 -1.57 -6.84 -9.29
N SER A 22 -1.59 -5.65 -9.87
CA SER A 22 -0.70 -5.26 -10.96
C SER A 22 0.41 -4.33 -10.45
N ARG A 23 1.58 -4.39 -11.09
CA ARG A 23 2.74 -3.56 -10.71
C ARG A 23 2.43 -2.07 -10.72
N MET A 24 1.58 -1.62 -11.66
CA MET A 24 1.10 -0.24 -11.72
C MET A 24 0.25 0.13 -10.50
N LYS A 25 -0.71 -0.72 -10.10
CA LYS A 25 -1.53 -0.44 -8.90
C LYS A 25 -0.69 -0.53 -7.61
N ALA A 26 0.24 -1.47 -7.55
CA ALA A 26 1.15 -1.61 -6.41
C ALA A 26 2.03 -0.38 -6.20
N THR A 27 2.59 0.19 -7.28
CA THR A 27 3.36 1.44 -7.19
C THR A 27 2.50 2.62 -6.72
N LEU A 28 1.22 2.67 -7.09
CA LEU A 28 0.32 3.73 -6.61
C LEU A 28 0.08 3.66 -5.09
N ILE A 29 0.07 2.46 -4.50
CA ILE A 29 -0.09 2.28 -3.05
C ILE A 29 1.12 2.83 -2.29
N PHE A 30 2.34 2.69 -2.82
CA PHE A 30 3.59 3.14 -2.18
C PHE A 30 4.18 4.43 -2.80
N GLY A 31 3.36 5.26 -3.44
CA GLY A 31 3.79 6.59 -3.89
C GLY A 31 4.81 6.60 -5.03
N LYS A 32 4.69 5.65 -5.98
CA LYS A 32 5.56 5.45 -7.16
C LYS A 32 6.99 4.99 -6.85
N ASN A 33 7.30 4.72 -5.58
CA ASN A 33 8.61 4.21 -5.21
C ASN A 33 8.74 2.72 -5.52
N THR A 34 9.82 2.33 -6.20
CA THR A 34 10.14 0.93 -6.48
C THR A 34 11.36 0.43 -5.73
N GLU A 35 12.07 1.31 -5.02
CA GLU A 35 13.25 0.95 -4.22
C GLU A 35 12.85 0.03 -3.07
N ALA A 36 13.55 -1.10 -2.93
CA ALA A 36 13.14 -2.16 -2.03
C ALA A 36 13.00 -1.71 -0.58
N ASP A 37 13.96 -0.92 -0.09
CA ASP A 37 13.94 -0.40 1.29
C ASP A 37 12.78 0.55 1.53
N ARG A 38 12.49 1.41 0.55
CA ARG A 38 11.39 2.36 0.63
C ARG A 38 10.04 1.65 0.56
N VAL A 39 9.89 0.62 -0.28
CA VAL A 39 8.67 -0.20 -0.33
C VAL A 39 8.45 -0.91 1.01
N ARG A 40 9.49 -1.42 1.68
CA ARG A 40 9.36 -2.03 3.02
C ARG A 40 8.95 -1.01 4.08
N GLU A 41 9.53 0.19 4.04
CA GLU A 41 9.21 1.28 4.95
C GLU A 41 7.75 1.71 4.81
N GLU A 42 7.34 2.03 3.58
CA GLU A 42 5.98 2.49 3.28
C GLU A 42 4.95 1.37 3.50
N HIS A 43 5.30 0.11 3.20
CA HIS A 43 4.46 -1.05 3.54
C HIS A 43 4.16 -1.11 5.02
N ARG A 44 5.16 -0.95 5.90
CA ARG A 44 4.94 -0.98 7.34
C ARG A 44 4.03 0.16 7.79
N LYS A 45 4.26 1.38 7.32
CA LYS A 45 3.43 2.55 7.66
C LYS A 45 1.97 2.34 7.26
N VAL A 46 1.74 1.95 6.01
CA VAL A 46 0.39 1.75 5.47
C VAL A 46 -0.28 0.53 6.12
N MET A 47 0.46 -0.54 6.41
CA MET A 47 -0.08 -1.73 7.07
C MET A 47 -0.52 -1.43 8.50
N VAL A 48 0.27 -0.71 9.30
CA VAL A 48 -0.10 -0.35 10.68
C VAL A 48 -1.41 0.43 10.71
N ALA A 49 -1.59 1.37 9.77
CA ALA A 49 -2.84 2.13 9.65
C ALA A 49 -4.04 1.28 9.20
N ASN A 50 -3.81 0.12 8.58
CA ASN A 50 -4.86 -0.74 8.02
C ASN A 50 -4.94 -2.11 8.73
N HIS A 51 -4.22 -2.30 9.84
CA HIS A 51 -4.17 -3.57 10.56
C HIS A 51 -5.51 -3.86 11.24
N LEU A 52 -5.91 -5.14 11.29
CA LEU A 52 -7.17 -5.56 11.93
C LEU A 52 -7.27 -5.12 13.38
N ASP A 53 -6.18 -5.26 14.14
CA ASP A 53 -6.12 -4.87 15.56
C ASP A 53 -6.32 -3.37 15.77
N ALA A 54 -6.09 -2.54 14.74
CA ALA A 54 -6.34 -1.11 14.75
C ALA A 54 -7.74 -0.74 14.18
N GLY A 55 -8.62 -1.74 13.97
CA GLY A 55 -9.93 -1.56 13.34
C GLY A 55 -9.88 -1.47 11.80
N GLY A 56 -8.77 -1.89 11.19
CA GLY A 56 -8.59 -1.92 9.75
C GLY A 56 -9.36 -3.05 9.06
N ASN A 57 -9.31 -3.07 7.72
CA ASN A 57 -10.04 -4.05 6.91
C ASN A 57 -9.10 -5.15 6.38
N TYR A 58 -9.46 -6.42 6.60
CA TYR A 58 -8.73 -7.59 6.09
C TYR A 58 -8.45 -7.50 4.59
N TYR A 59 -9.44 -7.04 3.81
CA TYR A 59 -9.30 -6.93 2.37
C TYR A 59 -8.24 -5.89 1.97
N LEU A 60 -8.21 -4.73 2.65
CA LEU A 60 -7.22 -3.70 2.39
C LEU A 60 -5.82 -4.17 2.79
N ALA A 61 -5.68 -4.77 3.98
CA ALA A 61 -4.43 -5.36 4.43
C ALA A 61 -3.90 -6.42 3.44
N SER A 62 -4.79 -7.29 2.95
CA SER A 62 -4.45 -8.27 1.91
C SER A 62 -3.94 -7.60 0.63
N LYS A 63 -4.61 -6.55 0.15
CA LYS A 63 -4.17 -5.81 -1.05
C LYS A 63 -2.85 -5.07 -0.84
N ILE A 64 -2.59 -4.52 0.34
CA ILE A 64 -1.30 -3.92 0.69
C ILE A 64 -0.18 -4.98 0.67
N ASN A 65 -0.45 -6.19 1.16
CA ASN A 65 0.48 -7.30 1.09
C ASN A 65 0.72 -7.76 -0.35
N GLU A 66 -0.33 -7.97 -1.15
CA GLU A 66 -0.20 -8.30 -2.58
C GLU A 66 0.66 -7.27 -3.33
N ALA A 67 0.51 -5.98 -3.00
CA ALA A 67 1.29 -4.90 -3.61
C ALA A 67 2.78 -5.02 -3.29
N LYS A 68 3.13 -5.28 -2.02
CA LYS A 68 4.52 -5.54 -1.61
C LYS A 68 5.10 -6.72 -2.39
N TYR A 69 4.38 -7.84 -2.45
CA TYR A 69 4.83 -9.04 -3.18
C TYR A 69 4.98 -8.78 -4.68
N THR A 70 4.13 -7.94 -5.27
CA THR A 70 4.21 -7.61 -6.70
C THR A 70 5.45 -6.78 -7.04
N LEU A 71 5.91 -5.92 -6.12
CA LEU A 71 7.06 -5.03 -6.36
C LEU A 71 8.40 -5.64 -5.96
N LEU A 72 8.44 -6.36 -4.83
CA LEU A 72 9.66 -6.97 -4.31
C LEU A 72 9.82 -8.44 -4.72
N GLY A 73 8.79 -9.00 -5.35
CA GLY A 73 8.69 -10.45 -5.54
C GLY A 73 8.51 -11.19 -4.22
N LYS A 74 8.65 -12.51 -4.29
CA LYS A 74 8.93 -13.32 -3.11
C LYS A 74 10.32 -12.91 -2.66
N MET A 75 10.41 -11.96 -1.73
CA MET A 75 11.68 -11.74 -1.05
C MET A 75 11.97 -13.08 -0.38
N ASN A 76 13.02 -13.76 -0.82
CA ASN A 76 13.54 -14.96 -0.19
C ASN A 76 14.06 -14.58 1.18
N ASN A 77 13.17 -14.30 2.11
CA ASN A 77 13.41 -14.46 3.52
C ASN A 77 12.76 -15.80 3.89
N SER A 78 13.28 -16.86 3.28
CA SER A 78 13.25 -18.22 3.82
C SER A 78 14.10 -18.25 5.09
N GLY A 79 13.66 -17.48 6.08
CA GLY A 79 14.27 -17.28 7.39
C GLY A 79 13.22 -17.43 8.48
N SER A 80 12.25 -18.33 8.30
CA SER A 80 11.60 -18.99 9.42
C SER A 80 12.37 -20.29 9.69
N PRO A 81 13.29 -20.34 10.69
CA PRO A 81 13.87 -21.59 11.17
C PRO A 81 12.95 -22.26 12.20
N PHE A 82 11.66 -21.96 12.17
CA PHE A 82 10.63 -22.54 13.03
C PHE A 82 9.55 -23.14 12.14
#